data_AF-A0A6A5GC47-F1
#
_entry.id   AF-A0A6A5GC47-F1
#
_cell.length_a   1.000
_cell.length_b   1.000
_cell.length_c   1.000
_cell.angle_alpha   90.00
_cell.angle_beta   90.00
_cell.angle_gamma   90.00
#
_symmetry.space_group_name_H-M   'P 1'
#
loop_
_entity.id
_entity.type
_entity.pdbx_description
1 polymer ?
#
loop_
_entity_poly.entity_id
_entity_poly.type
_entity_poly.pdbx_seq_one_letter_code
_entity_poly.pdbx_strand_id
1 'polypeptide(L)'
;MLHSGNGFVRTMILSDKCEKWIQNSIQLPIPALLVDQNILQQLQLNICNKMRLNRKIKIAVDAENFGSSKFDFENFELLRFYNHTDKDYLVFEVSSENKIIIPKNFSYKINNNLKVPTQISLFLDLWNRGNFVNCRNMTMRRDSTKKGIYTMLRNVLLPPRKPIPVLESVRTLAQLRDEMLKFGIFPFLNGGTFLGWYRECSVIPHTTDMDIAVFAENWNLQFSEFMWTHNSSFRVKRQLGLVNDSYELTLVPKNGFETPVDVFLMYKEIENGKENRWVGGLTTTGIKYKYMYPEYDPWCAADLMGHLFWVSCTPEDKIQKEYGNTWYLDENSSKYIWNAAQNAVENGRFSREQMKTETYNEYKINDFS
;
A
#
# COMPACT_ATOMS: atom_id res chain seq x y z
N MET A 1 18.11 16.61 14.93
CA MET A 1 17.21 16.17 16.01
C MET A 1 17.36 14.68 16.18
N LEU A 2 17.65 14.20 17.40
CA LEU A 2 17.67 12.76 17.70
C LEU A 2 16.23 12.24 17.68
N HIS A 3 15.91 11.41 16.70
CA HIS A 3 14.59 10.80 16.55
C HIS A 3 14.26 9.95 17.78
N SER A 4 13.12 10.22 18.43
CA SER A 4 12.70 9.54 19.67
C SER A 4 12.17 8.11 19.45
N GLY A 5 12.28 7.53 18.25
CA GLY A 5 11.83 6.17 17.93
C GLY A 5 10.31 5.94 18.07
N ASN A 6 9.53 6.96 18.45
CA ASN A 6 8.10 6.86 18.70
C ASN A 6 7.25 6.71 17.43
N GLY A 7 7.83 6.88 16.24
CA GLY A 7 7.15 6.75 14.96
C GLY A 7 6.99 5.33 14.47
N PHE A 8 7.71 4.39 15.08
CA PHE A 8 7.63 2.98 14.73
C PHE A 8 6.43 2.32 15.42
N VAL A 9 5.70 1.47 14.69
CA VAL A 9 4.65 0.63 15.27
C VAL A 9 5.22 -0.11 16.47
N ARG A 10 4.60 0.11 17.64
CA ARG A 10 5.12 -0.42 18.90
C ARG A 10 4.90 -1.92 19.01
N THR A 11 5.95 -2.61 19.41
CA THR A 11 5.90 -4.01 19.81
C THR A 11 5.24 -4.11 21.19
N MET A 12 4.26 -5.00 21.32
CA MET A 12 3.61 -5.34 22.58
C MET A 12 4.61 -6.00 23.55
N ILE A 13 4.48 -5.65 24.82
CA ILE A 13 5.09 -6.39 25.94
C ILE A 13 3.94 -7.09 26.69
N LEU A 14 3.95 -8.42 26.67
CA LEU A 14 2.99 -9.23 27.41
C LEU A 14 3.33 -9.25 28.89
N SER A 15 2.30 -9.18 29.73
CA SER A 15 2.43 -9.49 31.15
C SER A 15 2.64 -10.99 31.38
N ASP A 16 3.33 -11.34 32.46
CA ASP A 16 3.55 -12.74 32.87
C ASP A 16 2.24 -13.55 32.95
N LYS A 17 1.13 -12.89 33.31
CA LYS A 17 -0.20 -13.50 33.37
C LYS A 17 -0.68 -13.93 31.98
N CYS A 18 -0.50 -13.09 30.98
CA CYS A 18 -0.84 -13.40 29.60
C CYS A 18 0.07 -14.46 29.00
N GLU A 19 1.38 -14.43 29.31
CA GLU A 19 2.30 -15.48 28.87
C GLU A 19 1.89 -16.86 29.42
N LYS A 20 1.58 -16.93 30.72
CA LYS A 20 1.07 -18.15 31.36
C LYS A 20 -0.26 -18.60 30.78
N TRP A 21 -1.17 -17.66 30.51
CA TRP A 21 -2.45 -17.99 29.89
C TRP A 21 -2.27 -18.64 28.51
N ILE A 22 -1.39 -18.10 27.66
CA ILE A 22 -1.08 -18.69 26.35
C ILE A 22 -0.52 -20.11 26.52
N GLN A 23 0.47 -20.29 27.40
CA GLN A 23 1.11 -21.60 27.65
C GLN A 23 0.11 -22.66 28.14
N ASN A 24 -0.82 -22.27 29.00
CA ASN A 24 -1.78 -23.20 29.59
C ASN A 24 -2.99 -23.46 28.69
N SER A 25 -3.41 -22.47 27.90
CA SER A 25 -4.66 -22.54 27.12
C SER A 25 -4.46 -22.96 25.67
N ILE A 26 -3.27 -22.75 25.10
CA ILE A 26 -2.98 -23.03 23.69
C ILE A 26 -1.78 -23.96 23.60
N GLN A 27 -2.07 -25.27 23.62
CA GLN A 27 -1.08 -26.31 23.43
C GLN A 27 -1.30 -26.94 22.06
N LEU A 28 -0.30 -26.80 21.18
CA LEU A 28 -0.39 -27.23 19.79
C LEU A 28 0.69 -28.26 19.48
N PRO A 29 0.35 -29.36 18.80
CA PRO A 29 1.31 -30.39 18.39
C PRO A 29 2.18 -29.94 17.22
N ILE A 30 1.75 -28.93 16.47
CA ILE A 30 2.37 -28.44 15.23
C ILE A 30 2.45 -26.92 15.22
N PRO A 31 3.42 -26.34 14.48
CA PRO A 31 3.51 -24.89 14.33
C PRO A 31 2.24 -24.26 13.78
N ALA A 32 1.74 -23.22 14.46
CA ALA A 32 0.58 -22.44 14.01
C ALA A 32 0.75 -20.95 14.32
N LEU A 33 -0.03 -20.11 13.65
CA LEU A 33 -0.13 -18.67 13.87
C LEU A 33 -1.45 -18.35 14.59
N LEU A 34 -1.40 -17.55 15.65
CA LEU A 34 -2.61 -17.04 16.28
C LEU A 34 -3.26 -15.97 15.39
N VAL A 35 -4.49 -16.23 14.93
CA VAL A 35 -5.26 -15.31 14.06
C VAL A 35 -6.61 -14.91 14.66
N ASP A 36 -6.93 -15.39 15.86
CA ASP A 36 -8.15 -14.99 16.57
C ASP A 36 -8.07 -13.52 17.00
N GLN A 37 -8.79 -12.67 16.27
CA GLN A 37 -8.76 -11.22 16.47
C GLN A 37 -9.20 -10.80 17.88
N ASN A 38 -10.16 -11.48 18.50
CA ASN A 38 -10.61 -11.12 19.85
C ASN A 38 -9.51 -11.44 20.86
N ILE A 39 -8.89 -12.62 20.74
CA ILE A 39 -7.78 -12.99 21.63
C ILE A 39 -6.62 -12.01 21.46
N LEU A 40 -6.27 -11.69 20.22
CA LEU A 40 -5.26 -10.69 19.89
C LEU A 40 -5.58 -9.32 20.53
N GLN A 41 -6.81 -8.83 20.43
CA GLN A 41 -7.23 -7.58 21.07
C GLN A 41 -7.12 -7.63 22.60
N GLN A 42 -7.49 -8.75 23.24
CA GLN A 42 -7.34 -8.91 24.69
C GLN A 42 -5.87 -8.98 25.12
N LEU A 43 -5.01 -9.64 24.33
CA LEU A 43 -3.56 -9.68 24.54
C LEU A 43 -2.96 -8.27 24.45
N GLN A 44 -3.36 -7.48 23.45
CA GLN A 44 -2.93 -6.09 23.30
C GLN A 44 -3.29 -5.23 24.52
N LEU A 45 -4.43 -5.50 25.15
CA LEU A 45 -4.89 -4.84 26.38
C LEU A 45 -4.33 -5.46 27.67
N ASN A 46 -3.54 -6.54 27.58
CA ASN A 46 -3.05 -7.33 28.72
C ASN A 46 -4.17 -7.89 29.63
N ILE A 47 -5.33 -8.23 29.06
CA ILE A 47 -6.50 -8.75 29.79
C ILE A 47 -6.64 -10.26 29.57
N CYS A 48 -5.93 -11.08 30.33
CA CYS A 48 -5.92 -12.54 30.13
C CYS A 48 -6.68 -13.35 31.21
N ASN A 49 -6.93 -12.74 32.37
CA ASN A 49 -7.53 -13.44 33.52
C ASN A 49 -9.05 -13.70 33.37
N LYS A 50 -9.69 -12.99 32.44
CA LYS A 50 -11.14 -13.03 32.20
C LYS A 50 -11.49 -13.61 30.82
N MET A 51 -10.51 -14.11 30.07
CA MET A 51 -10.74 -14.66 28.74
C MET A 51 -11.48 -15.98 28.86
N ARG A 52 -12.80 -15.93 28.62
CA ARG A 52 -13.64 -17.13 28.58
C ARG A 52 -13.58 -17.74 27.19
N LEU A 53 -13.10 -18.98 27.10
CA LEU A 53 -13.09 -19.77 25.87
C LEU A 53 -14.47 -20.36 25.60
N ASN A 54 -15.47 -19.50 25.39
CA ASN A 54 -16.83 -19.93 25.04
C ASN A 54 -16.96 -20.30 23.56
N ARG A 55 -15.86 -20.18 22.80
CA ARG A 55 -15.75 -20.50 21.38
C ARG A 55 -14.38 -21.10 21.10
N LYS A 56 -14.27 -21.81 19.99
CA LYS A 56 -12.99 -22.34 19.51
C LYS A 56 -12.03 -21.20 19.18
N ILE A 57 -10.75 -21.42 19.47
CA ILE A 57 -9.68 -20.46 19.19
C ILE A 57 -9.29 -20.56 17.72
N LYS A 58 -9.32 -19.45 16.98
CA LYS A 58 -8.86 -19.42 15.59
C LYS A 58 -7.33 -19.43 15.49
N ILE A 59 -6.77 -20.46 14.87
CA ILE A 59 -5.35 -20.56 14.56
C ILE A 59 -5.17 -20.89 13.08
N ALA A 60 -4.07 -20.42 12.49
CA ALA A 60 -3.72 -20.71 11.12
C ALA A 60 -2.52 -21.65 11.05
N VAL A 61 -2.64 -22.72 10.27
CA VAL A 61 -1.62 -23.75 10.09
C VAL A 61 -1.18 -23.77 8.63
N ASP A 62 0.13 -23.96 8.43
CA ASP A 62 0.68 -24.08 7.08
C ASP A 62 0.07 -25.29 6.37
N ALA A 63 -0.36 -25.10 5.13
CA ALA A 63 -0.96 -26.12 4.29
C ALA A 63 -0.10 -27.39 4.19
N GLU A 64 1.23 -27.24 4.19
CA GLU A 64 2.19 -28.35 4.14
C GLU A 64 2.14 -29.22 5.41
N ASN A 65 1.77 -28.63 6.56
CA ASN A 65 1.69 -29.31 7.85
C ASN A 65 0.29 -29.89 8.15
N PHE A 66 -0.70 -29.67 7.27
CA PHE A 66 -2.09 -30.04 7.53
C PHE A 66 -2.34 -31.56 7.43
N GLY A 67 -1.56 -32.28 6.63
CA GLY A 67 -1.74 -33.72 6.39
C GLY A 67 -1.04 -34.65 7.40
N SER A 68 -0.22 -34.12 8.30
CA SER A 68 0.65 -34.90 9.18
C SER A 68 0.07 -35.18 10.58
N SER A 69 -1.12 -34.65 10.91
CA SER A 69 -1.65 -34.72 12.28
C SER A 69 -3.02 -35.40 12.36
N LYS A 70 -3.08 -36.54 13.06
CA LYS A 70 -4.32 -37.16 13.59
C LYS A 70 -4.74 -36.50 14.91
N PHE A 71 -4.52 -35.20 15.06
CA PHE A 71 -4.77 -34.53 16.31
C PHE A 71 -6.20 -34.03 16.38
N ASP A 72 -6.82 -34.22 17.53
CA ASP A 72 -8.11 -33.64 17.80
C ASP A 72 -7.93 -32.16 18.16
N PHE A 73 -8.39 -31.30 17.27
CA PHE A 73 -8.41 -29.86 17.42
C PHE A 73 -9.78 -29.38 17.93
N GLU A 74 -10.46 -30.17 18.76
CA GLU A 74 -11.78 -29.88 19.31
C GLU A 74 -11.94 -28.44 19.83
N ASN A 75 -10.89 -27.88 20.46
CA ASN A 75 -10.87 -26.51 20.99
C ASN A 75 -10.44 -25.41 20.00
N PHE A 76 -10.05 -25.78 18.77
CA PHE A 76 -9.50 -24.87 17.77
C PHE A 76 -10.35 -24.85 16.49
N GLU A 77 -10.46 -23.66 15.91
CA GLU A 77 -10.93 -23.47 14.55
C GLU A 77 -9.68 -23.29 13.68
N LEU A 78 -9.44 -24.24 12.78
CA LEU A 78 -8.25 -24.27 11.95
C LEU A 78 -8.48 -23.51 10.65
N LEU A 79 -7.55 -22.61 10.36
CA LEU A 79 -7.44 -21.92 9.09
C LEU A 79 -6.21 -22.43 8.35
N ARG A 80 -6.33 -22.70 7.05
CA ARG A 80 -5.18 -23.10 6.24
C ARG A 80 -4.52 -21.86 5.66
N PHE A 81 -3.19 -21.81 5.67
CA PHE A 81 -2.45 -20.80 4.92
C PHE A 81 -1.34 -21.39 4.05
N TYR A 82 -0.98 -20.67 2.99
CA TYR A 82 0.08 -21.04 2.05
C TYR A 82 1.20 -19.99 2.09
N ASN A 83 2.43 -20.48 2.04
CA ASN A 83 3.64 -19.67 2.11
C ASN A 83 4.48 -19.85 0.84
N HIS A 84 4.09 -19.18 -0.25
CA HIS A 84 4.76 -19.32 -1.55
C HIS A 84 6.09 -18.54 -1.61
N THR A 85 7.19 -19.14 -2.03
CA THR A 85 8.53 -18.52 -2.00
C THR A 85 8.70 -17.30 -2.91
N ASP A 86 7.89 -17.20 -3.97
CA ASP A 86 7.86 -16.11 -4.94
C ASP A 86 7.01 -14.91 -4.50
N LYS A 87 6.36 -15.00 -3.33
CA LYS A 87 5.44 -13.98 -2.81
C LYS A 87 5.91 -13.40 -1.48
N ASP A 88 5.67 -12.10 -1.27
CA ASP A 88 5.97 -11.42 0.00
C ASP A 88 4.84 -11.51 1.05
N TYR A 89 3.77 -12.24 0.75
CA TYR A 89 2.59 -12.40 1.60
C TYR A 89 2.17 -13.86 1.79
N LEU A 90 1.51 -14.14 2.91
CA LEU A 90 0.81 -15.40 3.20
C LEU A 90 -0.59 -15.37 2.60
N VAL A 91 -1.09 -16.52 2.15
CA VAL A 91 -2.47 -16.67 1.64
C VAL A 91 -3.27 -17.53 2.60
N PHE A 92 -4.33 -17.00 3.19
CA PHE A 92 -5.24 -17.71 4.09
C PHE A 92 -6.54 -18.07 3.37
N GLU A 93 -6.93 -19.33 3.42
CA GLU A 93 -8.21 -19.82 2.89
C GLU A 93 -9.31 -19.67 3.95
N VAL A 94 -10.10 -18.59 3.88
CA VAL A 94 -11.18 -18.32 4.84
C VAL A 94 -12.47 -19.04 4.46
N SER A 95 -12.74 -19.14 3.15
CA SER A 95 -13.81 -19.96 2.59
C SER A 95 -13.41 -20.46 1.20
N SER A 96 -14.30 -21.19 0.52
CA SER A 96 -14.10 -21.62 -0.86
C SER A 96 -13.91 -20.46 -1.84
N GLU A 97 -14.45 -19.29 -1.54
CA GLU A 97 -14.46 -18.12 -2.44
C GLU A 97 -13.64 -16.94 -1.89
N ASN A 98 -13.36 -16.92 -0.58
CA ASN A 98 -12.69 -15.80 0.08
C ASN A 98 -11.29 -16.18 0.56
N LYS A 99 -10.34 -15.33 0.19
CA LYS A 99 -8.95 -15.40 0.64
C LYS A 99 -8.59 -14.12 1.37
N ILE A 100 -7.78 -14.27 2.42
CA ILE A 100 -7.09 -13.16 3.05
C ILE A 100 -5.61 -13.27 2.70
N ILE A 101 -4.99 -12.16 2.30
CA ILE A 101 -3.54 -12.09 2.14
C ILE A 101 -2.95 -11.07 3.11
N ILE A 102 -1.84 -11.41 3.78
CA ILE A 102 -1.12 -10.49 4.66
C ILE A 102 0.39 -10.61 4.40
N PRO A 103 1.18 -9.53 4.53
CA PRO A 103 2.63 -9.59 4.38
C PRO A 103 3.27 -10.64 5.29
N LYS A 104 4.36 -11.28 4.89
CA LYS A 104 5.08 -12.28 5.70
C LYS A 104 5.98 -11.67 6.77
N ASN A 105 6.34 -10.41 6.61
CA ASN A 105 7.35 -9.70 7.40
C ASN A 105 6.80 -9.07 8.70
N PHE A 106 5.63 -9.49 9.19
CA PHE A 106 5.15 -9.03 10.50
C PHE A 106 5.96 -9.65 11.65
N SER A 107 6.11 -8.89 12.74
CA SER A 107 6.82 -9.35 13.92
C SER A 107 5.96 -10.30 14.77
N TYR A 108 6.57 -11.39 15.25
CA TYR A 108 5.92 -12.36 16.14
C TYR A 108 6.91 -12.93 17.16
N LYS A 109 6.38 -13.42 18.28
CA LYS A 109 7.10 -14.23 19.28
C LYS A 109 6.65 -15.68 19.12
N ILE A 110 7.57 -16.61 19.33
CA ILE A 110 7.27 -18.04 19.37
C ILE A 110 7.07 -18.46 20.83
N ASN A 111 5.96 -19.13 21.11
CA ASN A 111 5.67 -19.78 22.38
C ASN A 111 5.33 -21.24 22.10
N ASN A 112 6.29 -22.14 22.34
CA ASN A 112 6.28 -23.52 21.86
C ASN A 112 6.02 -23.56 20.34
N ASN A 113 4.90 -24.14 19.91
CA ASN A 113 4.48 -24.21 18.52
C ASN A 113 3.59 -23.05 18.07
N LEU A 114 3.28 -22.08 18.93
CA LEU A 114 2.41 -20.96 18.58
C LEU A 114 3.23 -19.71 18.24
N LYS A 115 3.04 -19.17 17.04
CA LYS A 115 3.48 -17.83 16.65
C LYS A 115 2.41 -16.82 17.07
N VAL A 116 2.78 -15.84 17.89
CA VAL A 116 1.90 -14.78 18.36
C VAL A 116 2.41 -13.44 17.81
N PRO A 117 1.62 -12.73 16.98
CA PRO A 117 1.96 -11.39 16.52
C PRO A 117 2.32 -10.47 17.68
N THR A 118 3.42 -9.74 17.56
CA THR A 118 3.88 -8.81 18.61
C THR A 118 3.49 -7.37 18.32
N GLN A 119 3.28 -7.01 17.06
CA GLN A 119 2.67 -5.74 16.66
C GLN A 119 1.19 -5.96 16.37
N ILE A 120 0.40 -6.23 17.41
CA ILE A 120 -0.98 -6.72 17.25
C ILE A 120 -1.86 -5.73 16.49
N SER A 121 -1.79 -4.43 16.80
CA SER A 121 -2.61 -3.42 16.09
C SER A 121 -2.35 -3.46 14.58
N LEU A 122 -1.09 -3.45 14.17
CA LEU A 122 -0.70 -3.57 12.78
C LEU A 122 -1.16 -4.89 12.17
N PHE A 123 -0.99 -6.02 12.88
CA PHE A 123 -1.46 -7.31 12.39
C PHE A 123 -2.98 -7.34 12.16
N LEU A 124 -3.76 -6.76 13.07
CA LEU A 124 -5.22 -6.65 12.92
C LEU A 124 -5.60 -5.74 11.76
N ASP A 125 -4.90 -4.63 11.56
CA ASP A 125 -5.10 -3.76 10.40
C ASP A 125 -4.77 -4.47 9.09
N LEU A 126 -3.64 -5.19 9.02
CA LEU A 126 -3.26 -6.02 7.88
C LEU A 126 -4.33 -7.07 7.58
N TRP A 127 -4.86 -7.72 8.62
CA TRP A 127 -5.91 -8.72 8.50
C TRP A 127 -7.22 -8.13 7.96
N ASN A 128 -7.68 -7.01 8.53
CA ASN A 128 -8.91 -6.34 8.13
C ASN A 128 -8.87 -5.83 6.68
N ARG A 129 -7.68 -5.49 6.21
CA ARG A 129 -7.41 -5.00 4.85
C ARG A 129 -6.99 -6.12 3.90
N GLY A 130 -6.94 -7.36 4.38
CA GLY A 130 -6.36 -8.49 3.67
C GLY A 130 -7.30 -9.18 2.69
N ASN A 131 -8.57 -8.79 2.61
CA ASN A 131 -9.54 -9.39 1.68
C ASN A 131 -9.02 -9.28 0.24
N PHE A 132 -8.77 -10.43 -0.37
CA PHE A 132 -8.09 -10.50 -1.66
C PHE A 132 -9.02 -10.19 -2.83
N VAL A 133 -8.58 -9.32 -3.73
CA VAL A 133 -9.24 -9.02 -4.99
C VAL A 133 -8.32 -9.27 -6.18
N ASN A 134 -8.89 -9.82 -7.25
CA ASN A 134 -8.16 -10.12 -8.47
C ASN A 134 -8.14 -8.92 -9.43
N CYS A 135 -7.02 -8.75 -10.12
CA CYS A 135 -6.96 -8.01 -11.38
C CYS A 135 -7.68 -8.75 -12.52
N ARG A 136 -7.90 -8.08 -13.65
CA ARG A 136 -8.60 -8.59 -14.84
C ARG A 136 -7.74 -9.42 -15.78
N ASN A 137 -6.42 -9.35 -15.64
CA ASN A 137 -5.44 -10.09 -16.46
C ASN A 137 -5.68 -9.95 -17.98
N MET A 138 -5.92 -8.72 -18.44
CA MET A 138 -6.24 -8.41 -19.83
C MET A 138 -4.97 -8.34 -20.67
N THR A 139 -5.05 -8.88 -21.89
CA THR A 139 -4.00 -8.68 -22.90
C THR A 139 -4.29 -7.42 -23.70
N MET A 140 -3.38 -6.45 -23.64
CA MET A 140 -3.55 -5.16 -24.31
C MET A 140 -3.09 -5.19 -25.76
N ARG A 141 -3.94 -4.68 -26.66
CA ARG A 141 -3.53 -4.34 -28.04
C ARG A 141 -2.82 -2.99 -28.00
N ARG A 142 -1.50 -3.02 -28.12
CA ARG A 142 -0.67 -1.82 -28.11
C ARG A 142 -0.31 -1.48 -29.54
N ASP A 143 -0.73 -0.33 -30.02
CA ASP A 143 -0.27 0.17 -31.30
C ASP A 143 1.23 0.45 -31.18
N SER A 144 2.04 -0.36 -31.88
CA SER A 144 3.45 -0.04 -32.06
C SER A 144 3.52 1.37 -32.64
N THR A 145 4.18 2.29 -31.95
CA THR A 145 4.42 3.64 -32.47
C THR A 145 5.03 3.50 -33.86
N LYS A 146 4.25 3.85 -34.90
CA LYS A 146 4.77 3.93 -36.27
C LYS A 146 5.98 4.87 -36.21
N LYS A 147 7.19 4.31 -36.37
CA LYS A 147 8.45 5.04 -36.35
C LYS A 147 8.55 5.89 -37.62
N GLY A 148 7.77 6.96 -37.69
CA GLY A 148 7.87 7.94 -38.76
C GLY A 148 9.02 8.91 -38.52
N ILE A 149 9.48 9.58 -39.58
CA ILE A 149 10.54 10.61 -39.55
C ILE A 149 10.22 11.72 -38.53
N TYR A 150 8.94 12.09 -38.40
CA TYR A 150 8.47 13.05 -37.39
C TYR A 150 8.68 12.56 -35.95
N THR A 151 8.44 11.28 -35.67
CA THR A 151 8.67 10.67 -34.35
C THR A 151 10.16 10.61 -34.03
N MET A 152 11.01 10.36 -35.03
CA MET A 152 12.47 10.40 -34.86
C MET A 152 12.95 11.82 -34.52
N LEU A 153 12.57 12.84 -35.31
CA LEU A 153 12.94 14.24 -35.06
C LEU A 153 12.43 14.74 -33.71
N ARG A 154 11.20 14.39 -33.33
CA ARG A 154 10.65 14.69 -32.00
C ARG A 154 11.49 14.06 -30.89
N ASN A 155 11.88 12.80 -31.03
CA ASN A 155 12.69 12.10 -30.02
C ASN A 155 14.13 12.63 -29.93
N VAL A 156 14.65 13.26 -30.98
CA VAL A 156 15.96 13.95 -30.95
C VAL A 156 15.85 15.28 -30.19
N LEU A 157 14.79 16.06 -30.44
CA LEU A 157 14.58 17.38 -29.81
C LEU A 157 14.08 17.27 -28.36
N LEU A 158 13.23 16.29 -28.08
CA LEU A 158 12.61 16.00 -26.78
C LEU A 158 12.60 14.48 -26.58
N PRO A 159 13.71 13.90 -26.09
CA PRO A 159 13.78 12.47 -25.85
C PRO A 159 12.66 12.07 -24.88
N PRO A 160 11.83 11.06 -25.24
CA PRO A 160 10.79 10.59 -24.34
C PRO A 160 11.44 10.08 -23.05
N ARG A 161 10.79 10.34 -21.92
CA ARG A 161 11.20 9.75 -20.65
C ARG A 161 11.26 8.23 -20.81
N LYS A 162 12.34 7.65 -20.31
CA LYS A 162 12.58 6.21 -20.39
C LYS A 162 11.52 5.49 -19.54
N PRO A 163 10.77 4.52 -20.10
CA PRO A 163 9.85 3.72 -19.31
C PRO A 163 10.57 2.98 -18.18
N ILE A 164 9.86 2.76 -17.09
CA ILE A 164 10.41 2.12 -15.89
C ILE A 164 10.51 0.59 -16.08
N PRO A 165 11.54 -0.08 -15.53
CA PRO A 165 11.68 -1.53 -15.58
C PRO A 165 10.68 -2.20 -14.64
N VAL A 166 9.55 -2.69 -15.17
CA VAL A 166 8.41 -3.25 -14.43
C VAL A 166 8.79 -4.07 -13.19
N LEU A 167 9.58 -5.15 -13.32
CA LEU A 167 9.90 -6.04 -12.20
C LEU A 167 10.73 -5.38 -11.10
N GLU A 168 11.71 -4.56 -11.48
CA GLU A 168 12.55 -3.83 -10.52
C GLU A 168 11.73 -2.75 -9.83
N SER A 169 10.93 -2.00 -10.58
CA SER A 169 10.03 -0.96 -10.08
C SER A 169 9.01 -1.52 -9.09
N VAL A 170 8.35 -2.64 -9.37
CA VAL A 170 7.40 -3.26 -8.42
C VAL A 170 8.09 -3.68 -7.12
N ARG A 171 9.32 -4.23 -7.18
CA ARG A 171 10.10 -4.56 -5.98
C ARG A 171 10.47 -3.32 -5.18
N THR A 172 10.88 -2.24 -5.86
CA THR A 172 11.13 -0.95 -5.25
C THR A 172 9.87 -0.41 -4.57
N LEU A 173 8.71 -0.51 -5.21
CA LEU A 173 7.44 -0.09 -4.62
C LEU A 173 7.09 -0.90 -3.36
N ALA A 174 7.36 -2.20 -3.37
CA ALA A 174 7.16 -3.08 -2.21
C ALA A 174 8.08 -2.71 -1.04
N GLN A 175 9.33 -2.33 -1.31
CA GLN A 175 10.25 -1.81 -0.30
C GLN A 175 9.75 -0.50 0.31
N LEU A 176 9.23 0.42 -0.50
CA LEU A 176 8.62 1.67 -0.01
C LEU A 176 7.42 1.39 0.89
N ARG A 177 6.52 0.48 0.46
CA ARG A 177 5.39 0.02 1.26
C ARG A 177 5.85 -0.51 2.62
N ASP A 178 6.90 -1.34 2.66
CA ASP A 178 7.42 -1.87 3.92
C ASP A 178 7.99 -0.79 4.84
N GLU A 179 8.62 0.26 4.30
CA GLU A 179 9.01 1.43 5.08
C GLU A 179 7.80 2.21 5.61
N MET A 180 6.75 2.38 4.82
CA MET A 180 5.50 3.05 5.24
C MET A 180 4.79 2.28 6.37
N LEU A 181 4.75 0.94 6.30
CA LEU A 181 4.12 0.10 7.32
C LEU A 181 4.80 0.23 8.68
N LYS A 182 6.11 0.50 8.72
CA LYS A 182 6.83 0.77 9.98
C LYS A 182 6.25 1.97 10.71
N PHE A 183 5.65 2.92 10.00
CA PHE A 183 5.01 4.12 10.55
C PHE A 183 3.48 4.00 10.69
N GLY A 184 2.94 2.79 10.50
CA GLY A 184 1.49 2.54 10.54
C GLY A 184 0.75 3.10 9.33
N ILE A 185 1.45 3.41 8.23
CA ILE A 185 0.86 3.89 6.99
C ILE A 185 0.61 2.72 6.05
N PHE A 186 -0.60 2.66 5.49
CA PHE A 186 -1.01 1.65 4.52
C PHE A 186 -1.21 2.33 3.15
N PRO A 187 -0.19 2.34 2.28
CA PRO A 187 -0.33 2.93 0.95
C PRO A 187 -1.19 2.04 0.05
N PHE A 188 -1.94 2.65 -0.86
CA PHE A 188 -2.72 1.92 -1.86
C PHE A 188 -2.35 2.38 -3.26
N LEU A 189 -2.50 1.50 -4.25
CA LEU A 189 -2.23 1.83 -5.64
C LEU A 189 -3.17 2.95 -6.09
N ASN A 190 -2.64 3.92 -6.82
CA ASN A 190 -3.39 5.04 -7.36
C ASN A 190 -3.06 5.21 -8.86
N GLY A 191 -3.81 6.07 -9.56
CA GLY A 191 -3.51 6.53 -10.91
C GLY A 191 -3.13 5.42 -11.90
N GLY A 192 -2.06 5.65 -12.68
CA GLY A 192 -1.65 4.74 -13.75
C GLY A 192 -1.16 3.39 -13.23
N THR A 193 -0.66 3.36 -11.99
CA THR A 193 -0.25 2.11 -11.33
C THR A 193 -1.45 1.25 -10.95
N PHE A 194 -2.53 1.88 -10.46
CA PHE A 194 -3.77 1.21 -10.15
C PHE A 194 -4.47 0.68 -11.41
N LEU A 195 -4.52 1.49 -12.48
CA LEU A 195 -5.03 1.07 -13.78
C LEU A 195 -4.23 -0.12 -14.34
N GLY A 196 -2.90 -0.04 -14.32
CA GLY A 196 -2.02 -1.12 -14.77
C GLY A 196 -2.28 -2.41 -14.01
N TRP A 197 -2.35 -2.34 -12.68
CA TRP A 197 -2.66 -3.50 -11.85
C TRP A 197 -4.02 -4.08 -12.23
N TYR A 198 -5.09 -3.27 -12.20
CA TYR A 198 -6.45 -3.76 -12.38
C TYR A 198 -6.63 -4.37 -13.77
N ARG A 199 -6.06 -3.73 -14.79
CA ARG A 199 -6.22 -4.15 -16.18
C ARG A 199 -5.30 -5.32 -16.54
N GLU A 200 -4.02 -5.25 -16.20
CA GLU A 200 -2.96 -6.09 -16.78
C GLU A 200 -2.24 -6.98 -15.75
N CYS A 201 -2.63 -6.91 -14.46
CA CYS A 201 -1.92 -7.56 -13.35
C CYS A 201 -0.43 -7.16 -13.30
N SER A 202 -0.09 -5.97 -13.81
CA SER A 202 1.28 -5.51 -14.00
C SER A 202 1.33 -3.98 -13.98
N VAL A 203 2.48 -3.41 -14.32
CA VAL A 203 2.64 -1.96 -14.52
C VAL A 203 2.51 -1.66 -16.02
N ILE A 204 1.86 -0.54 -16.38
CA ILE A 204 1.69 -0.14 -17.77
C ILE A 204 3.08 0.00 -18.44
N PRO A 205 3.41 -0.75 -19.51
CA PRO A 205 4.79 -0.86 -19.99
C PRO A 205 5.45 0.42 -20.51
N HIS A 206 4.66 1.46 -20.79
CA HIS A 206 5.14 2.74 -21.30
C HIS A 206 5.08 3.87 -20.25
N THR A 207 4.73 3.55 -19.00
CA THR A 207 4.75 4.52 -17.89
C THR A 207 6.16 4.85 -17.43
N THR A 208 6.32 6.01 -16.77
CA THR A 208 7.62 6.56 -16.37
C THR A 208 7.79 6.73 -14.86
N ASP A 209 6.75 6.38 -14.11
CA ASP A 209 6.56 6.59 -12.68
C ASP A 209 5.56 5.55 -12.16
N MET A 210 5.45 5.47 -10.83
CA MET A 210 4.39 4.75 -10.14
C MET A 210 3.67 5.70 -9.18
N ASP A 211 2.41 5.41 -8.92
CA ASP A 211 1.53 6.24 -8.12
C ASP A 211 0.95 5.41 -6.98
N ILE A 212 1.09 5.91 -5.77
CA ILE A 212 0.38 5.41 -4.60
C ILE A 212 -0.28 6.56 -3.87
N ALA A 213 -1.31 6.26 -3.10
CA ALA A 213 -1.96 7.23 -2.24
C ALA A 213 -2.03 6.74 -0.80
N VAL A 214 -2.24 7.69 0.10
CA VAL A 214 -2.52 7.49 1.52
C VAL A 214 -3.69 8.38 1.88
N PHE A 215 -4.63 7.92 2.69
CA PHE A 215 -5.66 8.82 3.22
C PHE A 215 -5.00 9.90 4.09
N ALA A 216 -5.38 11.16 3.85
CA ALA A 216 -4.78 12.30 4.53
C ALA A 216 -4.92 12.19 6.07
N GLU A 217 -6.05 11.66 6.55
CA GLU A 217 -6.29 11.36 7.97
C GLU A 217 -5.39 10.28 8.56
N ASN A 218 -4.67 9.52 7.73
CA ASN A 218 -3.72 8.49 8.15
C ASN A 218 -2.27 8.90 7.86
N TRP A 219 -2.03 10.14 7.43
CA TRP A 219 -0.69 10.63 7.19
C TRP A 219 0.10 10.78 8.50
N ASN A 220 1.33 10.27 8.51
CA ASN A 220 2.24 10.39 9.65
C ASN A 220 3.36 11.39 9.33
N LEU A 221 3.38 12.53 10.03
CA LEU A 221 4.43 13.55 9.84
C LEU A 221 5.84 13.01 10.10
N GLN A 222 6.00 12.05 11.02
CA GLN A 222 7.31 11.45 11.29
C GLN A 222 7.81 10.57 10.14
N PHE A 223 6.90 9.99 9.35
CA PHE A 223 7.28 9.32 8.10
C PHE A 223 7.80 10.35 7.09
N SER A 224 7.08 11.46 6.92
CA SER A 224 7.53 12.56 6.05
C SER A 224 8.93 13.02 6.45
N GLU A 225 9.15 13.33 7.73
CA GLU A 225 10.48 13.70 8.25
C GLU A 225 11.53 12.62 8.00
N PHE A 226 11.19 11.34 8.24
CA PHE A 226 12.08 10.20 7.99
C PHE A 226 12.54 10.12 6.53
N MET A 227 11.67 10.40 5.56
CA MET A 227 12.03 10.40 4.12
C MET A 227 13.04 11.46 3.75
N TRP A 228 13.11 12.57 4.51
CA TRP A 228 14.11 13.61 4.33
C TRP A 228 15.46 13.28 4.99
N THR A 229 15.55 12.16 5.72
CA THR A 229 16.80 11.71 6.36
C THR A 229 17.63 10.77 5.49
N HIS A 230 18.85 10.48 5.94
CA HIS A 230 19.70 9.47 5.33
C HIS A 230 19.27 8.02 5.65
N ASN A 231 18.30 7.81 6.55
CA ASN A 231 17.94 6.48 7.06
C ASN A 231 16.95 5.70 6.18
N SER A 232 16.21 6.37 5.29
CA SER A 232 15.33 5.70 4.32
C SER A 232 16.16 5.09 3.18
N SER A 233 15.67 4.01 2.58
CA SER A 233 16.19 3.47 1.31
C SER A 233 15.87 4.38 0.11
N PHE A 234 15.00 5.37 0.32
CA PHE A 234 14.55 6.36 -0.64
C PHE A 234 15.10 7.74 -0.29
N ARG A 235 15.04 8.63 -1.27
CA ARG A 235 15.22 10.08 -1.10
C ARG A 235 14.01 10.79 -1.69
N VAL A 236 13.62 11.89 -1.06
CA VAL A 236 12.65 12.80 -1.66
C VAL A 236 13.29 13.44 -2.88
N LYS A 237 12.64 13.37 -4.02
CA LYS A 237 13.03 14.10 -5.24
C LYS A 237 12.33 15.45 -5.27
N ARG A 238 11.04 15.47 -4.95
CA ARG A 238 10.18 16.64 -5.00
C ARG A 238 9.04 16.53 -3.99
N GLN A 239 8.62 17.65 -3.43
CA GLN A 239 7.37 17.84 -2.72
C GLN A 239 6.54 18.91 -3.43
N LEU A 240 5.25 18.63 -3.61
CA LEU A 240 4.24 19.59 -4.03
C LEU A 240 3.17 19.76 -2.95
N GLY A 241 2.61 20.97 -2.87
CA GLY A 241 1.49 21.29 -1.99
C GLY A 241 1.82 21.30 -0.50
N LEU A 242 0.75 21.32 0.30
CA LEU A 242 0.78 21.27 1.76
C LEU A 242 0.07 19.99 2.21
N VAL A 243 0.42 19.45 3.38
CA VAL A 243 -0.21 18.22 3.91
C VAL A 243 -1.74 18.32 3.92
N ASN A 244 -2.31 19.51 4.16
CA ASN A 244 -3.75 19.75 4.16
C ASN A 244 -4.32 20.25 2.81
N ASP A 245 -3.51 20.42 1.78
CA ASP A 245 -3.92 20.96 0.48
C ASP A 245 -2.98 20.51 -0.65
N SER A 246 -3.46 19.54 -1.43
CA SER A 246 -2.84 19.10 -2.68
C SER A 246 -1.41 18.56 -2.53
N TYR A 247 -1.16 17.78 -1.47
CA TYR A 247 0.15 17.21 -1.17
C TYR A 247 0.53 16.05 -2.10
N GLU A 248 1.78 16.08 -2.58
CA GLU A 248 2.43 14.99 -3.31
C GLU A 248 3.91 14.93 -2.92
N LEU A 249 4.43 13.74 -2.63
CA LEU A 249 5.85 13.47 -2.52
C LEU A 249 6.31 12.56 -3.64
N THR A 250 7.21 13.04 -4.49
CA THR A 250 7.93 12.18 -5.43
C THR A 250 9.15 11.61 -4.73
N LEU A 251 9.19 10.29 -4.58
CA LEU A 251 10.28 9.54 -3.99
C LEU A 251 11.05 8.77 -5.07
N VAL A 252 12.35 8.62 -4.90
CA VAL A 252 13.19 7.75 -5.75
C VAL A 252 14.07 6.86 -4.88
N PRO A 253 14.33 5.61 -5.29
CA PRO A 253 15.26 4.75 -4.57
C PRO A 253 16.67 5.34 -4.61
N LYS A 254 17.46 5.16 -3.54
CA LYS A 254 18.86 5.59 -3.50
C LYS A 254 19.79 4.69 -4.34
N ASN A 255 19.37 3.46 -4.61
CA ASN A 255 20.13 2.45 -5.34
C ASN A 255 19.25 1.81 -6.42
N GLY A 256 19.86 1.34 -7.52
CA GLY A 256 19.15 0.72 -8.64
C GLY A 256 18.58 1.74 -9.63
N PHE A 257 17.59 1.34 -10.42
CA PHE A 257 16.89 2.22 -11.35
C PHE A 257 16.09 3.28 -10.59
N GLU A 258 16.28 4.55 -10.91
CA GLU A 258 15.56 5.68 -10.30
C GLU A 258 14.08 5.73 -10.72
N THR A 259 13.30 4.75 -10.27
CA THR A 259 11.86 4.70 -10.50
C THR A 259 11.21 5.78 -9.63
N PRO A 260 10.62 6.85 -10.20
CA PRO A 260 9.86 7.82 -9.42
C PRO A 260 8.59 7.17 -8.89
N VAL A 261 8.31 7.39 -7.61
CA VAL A 261 7.04 7.02 -6.98
C VAL A 261 6.39 8.27 -6.42
N ASP A 262 5.26 8.65 -6.97
CA ASP A 262 4.45 9.76 -6.49
C ASP A 262 3.50 9.26 -5.40
N VAL A 263 3.65 9.83 -4.19
CA VAL A 263 2.84 9.53 -3.01
C VAL A 263 1.86 10.68 -2.81
N PHE A 264 0.60 10.44 -3.14
CA PHE A 264 -0.48 11.40 -2.98
C PHE A 264 -1.15 11.29 -1.62
N LEU A 265 -1.63 12.43 -1.08
CA LEU A 265 -2.64 12.40 -0.04
C LEU A 265 -4.04 12.45 -0.66
N MET A 266 -4.88 11.52 -0.21
CA MET A 266 -6.28 11.45 -0.59
C MET A 266 -7.14 12.01 0.53
N TYR A 267 -7.84 13.10 0.23
CA TYR A 267 -8.59 13.91 1.19
C TYR A 267 -10.06 13.57 1.18
N LYS A 268 -10.68 13.65 2.36
CA LYS A 268 -12.13 13.57 2.55
C LYS A 268 -12.81 14.91 2.23
N GLU A 269 -13.89 14.85 1.47
CA GLU A 269 -14.79 15.98 1.24
C GLU A 269 -16.24 15.49 1.38
N ILE A 270 -17.06 16.22 2.13
CA ILE A 270 -18.49 15.92 2.30
C ILE A 270 -19.28 16.97 1.53
N GLU A 271 -20.03 16.53 0.52
CA GLU A 271 -20.86 17.39 -0.31
C GLU A 271 -22.30 16.85 -0.31
N ASN A 272 -23.27 17.68 0.09
CA ASN A 272 -24.69 17.29 0.18
C ASN A 272 -24.94 16.00 0.98
N GLY A 273 -24.17 15.78 2.05
CA GLY A 273 -24.26 14.58 2.90
C GLY A 273 -23.62 13.32 2.30
N LYS A 274 -23.03 13.41 1.10
CA LYS A 274 -22.28 12.32 0.46
C LYS A 274 -20.78 12.53 0.65
N GLU A 275 -20.09 11.46 1.03
CA GLU A 275 -18.64 11.44 1.12
C GLU A 275 -18.01 11.23 -0.25
N ASN A 276 -17.12 12.13 -0.63
CA ASN A 276 -16.23 12.01 -1.78
C ASN A 276 -14.78 12.00 -1.30
N ARG A 277 -13.89 11.52 -2.17
CA ARG A 277 -12.45 11.55 -1.94
C ARG A 277 -11.76 12.24 -3.10
N TRP A 278 -10.62 12.86 -2.86
CA TRP A 278 -9.83 13.47 -3.93
C TRP A 278 -8.34 13.47 -3.64
N VAL A 279 -7.52 13.38 -4.69
CA VAL A 279 -6.08 13.69 -4.62
C VAL A 279 -5.80 15.00 -5.34
N GLY A 280 -4.73 15.69 -4.96
CA GLY A 280 -4.35 16.95 -5.57
C GLY A 280 -3.43 16.79 -6.78
N GLY A 281 -3.51 17.73 -7.71
CA GLY A 281 -2.49 17.97 -8.73
C GLY A 281 -2.05 19.43 -8.68
N LEU A 282 -0.76 19.70 -8.85
CA LEU A 282 -0.22 21.06 -8.77
C LEU A 282 0.67 21.37 -9.98
N THR A 283 0.32 22.44 -10.70
CA THR A 283 1.15 22.95 -11.79
C THR A 283 2.33 23.76 -11.25
N THR A 284 3.37 23.91 -12.05
CA THR A 284 4.53 24.77 -11.72
C THR A 284 4.16 26.25 -11.55
N THR A 285 3.00 26.68 -12.05
CA THR A 285 2.49 28.05 -11.88
C THR A 285 1.65 28.23 -10.62
N GLY A 286 1.39 27.16 -9.87
CA GLY A 286 0.59 27.16 -8.66
C GLY A 286 -0.89 26.83 -8.85
N ILE A 287 -1.39 26.62 -10.07
CA ILE A 287 -2.77 26.14 -10.30
C ILE A 287 -2.91 24.74 -9.72
N LYS A 288 -3.95 24.55 -8.91
CA LYS A 288 -4.30 23.30 -8.25
C LYS A 288 -5.44 22.63 -8.99
N TYR A 289 -5.44 21.30 -8.98
CA TYR A 289 -6.53 20.47 -9.46
C TYR A 289 -6.90 19.45 -8.38
N LYS A 290 -8.18 19.08 -8.31
CA LYS A 290 -8.68 17.92 -7.56
C LYS A 290 -9.06 16.84 -8.56
N TYR A 291 -8.56 15.63 -8.34
CA TYR A 291 -9.09 14.45 -9.02
C TYR A 291 -10.14 13.82 -8.12
N MET A 292 -11.41 13.90 -8.52
CA MET A 292 -12.53 13.50 -7.68
C MET A 292 -12.86 12.01 -7.86
N TYR A 293 -12.96 11.31 -6.74
CA TYR A 293 -13.40 9.92 -6.64
C TYR A 293 -14.69 9.85 -5.82
N PRO A 294 -15.59 8.90 -6.13
CA PRO A 294 -16.68 8.57 -5.22
C PRO A 294 -16.12 8.03 -3.90
N GLU A 295 -16.99 7.88 -2.89
CA GLU A 295 -16.65 7.23 -1.62
C GLU A 295 -15.72 6.03 -1.84
N TYR A 296 -14.57 6.06 -1.18
CA TYR A 296 -13.53 5.06 -1.36
C TYR A 296 -13.76 3.96 -0.34
N ASP A 297 -13.89 2.71 -0.81
CA ASP A 297 -14.04 1.58 0.11
C ASP A 297 -12.83 1.50 1.02
N PRO A 298 -13.00 1.08 2.30
CA PRO A 298 -11.94 1.03 3.27
C PRO A 298 -10.70 0.41 2.65
N TRP A 299 -10.53 -0.90 2.43
CA TRP A 299 -9.38 -1.43 1.66
C TRP A 299 -9.60 -2.89 1.27
N CYS A 300 -9.08 -3.30 0.11
CA CYS A 300 -8.84 -4.70 -0.24
C CYS A 300 -7.35 -4.91 -0.55
N ALA A 301 -6.88 -6.16 -0.47
CA ALA A 301 -5.52 -6.53 -0.79
C ALA A 301 -5.43 -7.15 -2.19
N ALA A 302 -4.31 -6.88 -2.85
CA ALA A 302 -4.07 -7.22 -4.24
C ALA A 302 -2.65 -7.78 -4.41
N ASP A 303 -2.51 -8.68 -5.39
CA ASP A 303 -1.21 -9.11 -5.88
C ASP A 303 -0.80 -8.23 -7.07
N LEU A 304 0.36 -7.59 -6.97
CA LEU A 304 1.06 -6.99 -8.09
C LEU A 304 2.38 -7.75 -8.27
N MET A 305 2.37 -8.74 -9.16
CA MET A 305 3.54 -9.52 -9.54
C MET A 305 4.27 -10.16 -8.35
N GLY A 306 3.53 -10.77 -7.43
CA GLY A 306 4.08 -11.43 -6.23
C GLY A 306 4.21 -10.54 -4.99
N HIS A 307 3.86 -9.26 -5.11
CA HIS A 307 3.93 -8.30 -4.00
C HIS A 307 2.54 -7.82 -3.57
N LEU A 308 2.29 -7.81 -2.27
CA LEU A 308 1.02 -7.34 -1.71
C LEU A 308 0.91 -5.81 -1.76
N PHE A 309 -0.19 -5.30 -2.28
CA PHE A 309 -0.59 -3.90 -2.17
C PHE A 309 -2.05 -3.76 -1.78
N TRP A 310 -2.44 -2.56 -1.37
CA TRP A 310 -3.84 -2.23 -1.12
C TRP A 310 -4.45 -1.48 -2.30
N VAL A 311 -5.75 -1.70 -2.47
CA VAL A 311 -6.57 -1.14 -3.55
C VAL A 311 -7.99 -0.91 -3.04
N SER A 312 -8.81 -0.18 -3.80
CA SER A 312 -10.26 -0.18 -3.57
C SER A 312 -10.84 -1.58 -3.82
N CYS A 313 -11.84 -1.96 -3.04
CA CYS A 313 -12.60 -3.20 -3.24
C CYS A 313 -13.52 -3.14 -4.47
N THR A 314 -13.82 -1.93 -4.96
CA THR A 314 -14.58 -1.63 -6.18
C THR A 314 -13.70 -0.97 -7.25
N PRO A 315 -12.63 -1.66 -7.72
CA PRO A 315 -11.61 -1.03 -8.55
C PRO A 315 -12.14 -0.45 -9.86
N GLU A 316 -13.11 -1.11 -10.50
CA GLU A 316 -13.69 -0.65 -11.76
C GLU A 316 -14.38 0.72 -11.60
N ASP A 317 -15.12 0.94 -10.51
CA ASP A 317 -15.85 2.19 -10.27
C ASP A 317 -14.89 3.39 -10.20
N LYS A 318 -13.73 3.20 -9.57
CA LYS A 318 -12.72 4.25 -9.44
C LYS A 318 -11.99 4.49 -10.77
N ILE A 319 -11.66 3.40 -11.48
CA ILE A 319 -10.99 3.46 -12.78
C ILE A 319 -11.89 4.08 -13.85
N GLN A 320 -13.17 3.70 -13.92
CA GLN A 320 -14.13 4.31 -14.83
C GLN A 320 -14.34 5.78 -14.53
N LYS A 321 -14.28 6.18 -13.24
CA LYS A 321 -14.38 7.60 -12.87
C LYS A 321 -13.19 8.41 -13.39
N GLU A 322 -11.98 7.87 -13.28
CA GLU A 322 -10.73 8.56 -13.65
C GLU A 322 -10.48 8.53 -15.17
N TYR A 323 -10.61 7.37 -15.79
CA TYR A 323 -10.21 7.11 -17.18
C TYR A 323 -11.41 7.00 -18.15
N GLY A 324 -12.64 7.08 -17.65
CA GLY A 324 -13.85 7.00 -18.47
C GLY A 324 -14.16 5.60 -18.97
N ASN A 325 -15.19 5.50 -19.83
CA ASN A 325 -15.70 4.22 -20.33
C ASN A 325 -14.75 3.47 -21.27
N THR A 326 -13.61 4.06 -21.64
CA THR A 326 -12.60 3.49 -22.53
C THR A 326 -11.32 3.10 -21.80
N TRP A 327 -11.34 3.02 -20.46
CA TRP A 327 -10.20 2.65 -19.61
C TRP A 327 -9.50 1.34 -20.02
N TYR A 328 -10.23 0.44 -20.68
CA TYR A 328 -9.73 -0.85 -21.18
C TYR A 328 -8.92 -0.76 -22.47
N LEU A 329 -8.79 0.43 -23.07
CA LEU A 329 -7.94 0.67 -24.24
C LEU A 329 -6.53 1.09 -23.80
N ASP A 330 -5.52 0.66 -24.57
CA ASP A 330 -4.15 1.13 -24.32
C ASP A 330 -3.98 2.53 -24.91
N GLU A 331 -3.79 3.51 -24.04
CA GLU A 331 -3.40 4.86 -24.41
C GLU A 331 -1.96 5.09 -23.96
N ASN A 332 -1.13 5.59 -24.88
CA ASN A 332 0.27 5.83 -24.56
C ASN A 332 0.40 6.93 -23.49
N SER A 333 1.08 6.63 -22.37
CA SER A 333 1.22 7.55 -21.23
C SER A 333 1.90 8.87 -21.60
N SER A 334 2.71 8.92 -22.66
CA SER A 334 3.29 10.18 -23.14
C SER A 334 2.28 11.15 -23.75
N LYS A 335 1.05 10.70 -24.02
CA LYS A 335 -0.08 11.53 -24.48
C LYS A 335 -1.02 11.90 -23.34
N TYR A 336 -0.83 11.33 -22.15
CA TYR A 336 -1.69 11.61 -21.00
C TYR A 336 -1.46 13.03 -20.51
N ILE A 337 -2.55 13.79 -20.36
CA ILE A 337 -2.56 15.15 -19.86
C ILE A 337 -3.29 15.13 -18.52
N TRP A 338 -2.52 15.03 -17.44
CA TRP A 338 -3.04 14.82 -16.09
C TRP A 338 -4.06 15.91 -15.67
N ASN A 339 -3.82 17.18 -16.01
CA ASN A 339 -4.70 18.29 -15.64
C ASN A 339 -5.96 18.40 -16.53
N ALA A 340 -6.11 17.51 -17.51
CA ALA A 340 -7.28 17.38 -18.35
C ALA A 340 -7.95 15.99 -18.18
N ALA A 341 -7.58 15.25 -17.12
CA ALA A 341 -8.23 13.99 -16.78
C ALA A 341 -9.74 14.20 -16.55
N GLN A 342 -10.55 13.19 -16.86
CA GLN A 342 -12.01 13.32 -16.86
C GLN A 342 -12.60 13.66 -15.48
N ASN A 343 -11.91 13.26 -14.41
CA ASN A 343 -12.27 13.55 -13.03
C ASN A 343 -11.51 14.75 -12.42
N ALA A 344 -10.69 15.45 -13.19
CA ALA A 344 -9.94 16.61 -12.72
C ALA A 344 -10.79 17.88 -12.76
N VAL A 345 -10.79 18.64 -11.67
CA VAL A 345 -11.41 19.97 -11.57
C VAL A 345 -10.42 20.97 -10.99
N GLU A 346 -10.41 22.21 -11.49
CA GLU A 346 -9.55 23.26 -10.92
C GLU A 346 -9.96 23.54 -9.46
N ASN A 347 -8.96 23.72 -8.59
CA ASN A 347 -9.12 23.86 -7.15
C ASN A 347 -8.43 25.11 -6.60
N GLY A 348 -8.40 26.17 -7.42
CA GLY A 348 -7.74 27.43 -7.08
C GLY A 348 -6.23 27.39 -7.31
N ARG A 349 -5.50 28.25 -6.59
CA ARG A 349 -4.08 28.52 -6.88
C ARG A 349 -3.30 28.88 -5.62
N PHE A 350 -2.08 28.37 -5.49
CA PHE A 350 -1.09 28.89 -4.54
C PHE A 350 -0.43 30.17 -5.08
N SER A 351 -0.19 31.14 -4.18
CA SER A 351 0.53 32.36 -4.54
C SER A 351 1.97 32.03 -4.99
N ARG A 352 2.60 32.96 -5.73
CA ARG A 352 4.00 32.80 -6.12
C ARG A 352 4.94 32.71 -4.92
N GLU A 353 4.56 33.31 -3.79
CA GLU A 353 5.34 33.27 -2.56
C GLU A 353 5.23 31.87 -1.92
N GLN A 354 4.01 31.37 -1.74
CA GLN A 354 3.75 30.00 -1.25
C GLN A 354 4.47 28.94 -2.09
N MET A 355 4.43 29.09 -3.42
CA MET A 355 5.14 28.22 -4.35
C MET A 355 6.66 28.24 -4.17
N LYS A 356 7.24 29.29 -3.62
CA LYS A 356 8.70 29.39 -3.41
C LYS A 356 9.13 28.95 -2.03
N THR A 357 8.28 29.10 -1.01
CA THR A 357 8.67 28.95 0.40
C THR A 357 8.12 27.71 1.07
N GLU A 358 6.98 27.20 0.62
CA GLU A 358 6.19 26.22 1.39
C GLU A 358 5.78 25.01 0.56
N THR A 359 5.28 25.24 -0.65
CA THR A 359 4.53 24.22 -1.41
C THR A 359 5.34 23.55 -2.52
N TYR A 360 6.59 23.94 -2.72
CA TYR A 360 7.49 23.31 -3.69
C TYR A 360 8.87 23.16 -3.06
N ASN A 361 9.26 21.92 -2.80
CA ASN A 361 10.61 21.61 -2.33
C ASN A 361 11.25 20.58 -3.27
N GLU A 362 12.46 20.84 -3.73
CA GLU A 362 13.28 19.86 -4.45
C GLU A 362 14.50 19.56 -3.61
N TYR A 363 14.88 18.28 -3.54
CA TYR A 363 16.08 17.89 -2.82
C TYR A 363 17.32 18.36 -3.60
N LYS A 364 18.02 19.35 -3.04
CA LYS A 364 19.30 19.84 -3.55
C LYS A 364 20.41 19.05 -2.86
N ILE A 365 21.21 18.34 -3.66
CA ILE A 365 22.33 17.48 -3.19
C ILE A 365 23.38 18.29 -2.38
N ASN A 366 23.38 19.62 -2.45
CA ASN A 366 24.39 20.48 -1.84
C ASN A 366 24.03 21.05 -0.45
N ASP A 367 22.86 20.76 0.13
CA ASP A 367 22.41 21.46 1.34
C ASP A 367 22.85 20.80 2.67
N PHE A 368 23.68 19.75 2.64
CA PHE A 368 24.17 19.06 3.85
C PHE A 368 25.64 18.62 3.81
N SER A 369 26.50 19.32 3.04
CA SER A 369 27.95 19.15 3.12
C SER A 369 28.55 19.84 4.33
#